data_AF-A0AAV1LIH5-F1
#
_entry.id   AF-A0AAV1LIH5-F1
#
_cell.length_a   1.000
_cell.length_b   1.000
_cell.length_c   1.000
_cell.angle_alpha   90.00
_cell.angle_beta   90.00
_cell.angle_gamma   90.00
#
_symmetry.space_group_name_H-M   'P 1'
#
loop_
_entity.id
_entity.type
_entity.pdbx_description
1 polymer ?
#
loop_
_entity_poly.entity_id
_entity_poly.type
_entity_poly.pdbx_seq_one_letter_code
_entity_poly.pdbx_strand_id
1 'polypeptide(L)'
;MDIVVSTVNYIRKNGLTHRQFQQFLSDTEANHRDVVYYSEVRWLSRGAVLKRFFDLRKEINTFMNEKGKSIPELTDTQWLIDLGFLTDVTHELNTLNVRLQGKKKLISDMYTDVKAFQMKIKLFIKHIDEKKLDHFPNCKEAVEEAGINFHWKIDKMKDILIQLQSQFSDRFGDFEKVSSKLKVFANPFPCDIEEVPSNLQMNMIDLQSN
;
A
#
# COMPACT_ATOMS: atom_id res chain seq x y z
N MET A 1 1.32 3.13 -13.15
CA MET A 1 1.92 4.33 -12.50
C MET A 1 2.36 5.37 -13.52
N ASP A 2 2.75 4.97 -14.72
CA ASP A 2 3.36 5.89 -15.70
C ASP A 2 2.49 7.10 -16.05
N ILE A 3 1.17 6.93 -16.21
CA ILE A 3 0.22 8.02 -16.44
C ILE A 3 0.19 9.01 -15.26
N VAL A 4 0.17 8.50 -14.02
CA VAL A 4 0.22 9.33 -12.82
C VAL A 4 1.52 10.13 -12.78
N VAL A 5 2.65 9.46 -12.99
CA VAL A 5 3.98 10.08 -12.95
C VAL A 5 4.16 11.11 -14.05
N SER A 6 3.77 10.79 -15.29
CA SER A 6 3.90 11.71 -16.43
C SER A 6 3.03 12.96 -16.24
N THR A 7 1.81 12.79 -15.71
CA THR A 7 0.89 13.89 -15.43
C THR A 7 1.40 14.78 -14.31
N VAL A 8 1.80 14.20 -13.17
CA VAL A 8 2.37 14.94 -12.04
C VAL A 8 3.64 15.68 -12.47
N ASN A 9 4.51 15.02 -13.23
CA ASN A 9 5.71 15.65 -13.76
C ASN A 9 5.38 16.79 -14.71
N TYR A 10 4.38 16.66 -15.59
CA TYR A 10 3.97 17.77 -16.45
C TYR A 10 3.49 18.99 -15.65
N ILE A 11 2.62 18.78 -14.65
CA ILE A 11 2.12 19.85 -13.78
C ILE A 11 3.27 20.54 -13.03
N ARG A 12 4.21 19.74 -12.51
CA ARG A 12 5.30 20.22 -11.65
C ARG A 12 6.55 20.72 -12.39
N LYS A 13 6.75 20.34 -13.66
CA LYS A 13 7.99 20.63 -14.41
C LYS A 13 8.17 22.11 -14.73
N ASN A 14 7.08 22.83 -14.99
CA ASN A 14 7.11 24.27 -15.30
C ASN A 14 6.48 25.06 -14.15
N GLY A 15 7.22 26.04 -13.63
CA GLY A 15 6.74 26.89 -12.53
C GLY A 15 5.45 27.67 -12.85
N LEU A 16 5.22 28.05 -14.12
CA LEU A 16 3.97 28.68 -14.51
C LEU A 16 2.80 27.69 -14.45
N THR A 17 2.95 26.51 -15.05
CA THR A 17 1.92 25.45 -15.04
C THR A 17 1.60 25.03 -13.60
N HIS A 18 2.61 24.93 -12.75
CA HIS A 18 2.44 24.56 -11.34
C HIS A 18 1.64 25.61 -10.58
N ARG A 19 1.98 26.91 -10.71
CA ARG A 19 1.22 28.00 -10.08
C ARG A 19 -0.22 28.08 -10.60
N GLN A 20 -0.42 27.89 -11.89
CA GLN A 20 -1.76 27.84 -12.50
C GLN A 20 -2.59 26.71 -11.92
N PHE A 21 -1.98 25.53 -11.72
CA PHE A 21 -2.67 24.40 -11.09
C PHE A 21 -3.00 24.67 -9.62
N GLN A 22 -2.08 25.25 -8.85
CA GLN A 22 -2.34 25.62 -7.46
C GLN A 22 -3.46 26.67 -7.33
N GLN A 23 -3.49 27.65 -8.23
CA GLN A 23 -4.58 28.63 -8.29
C GLN A 23 -5.91 27.95 -8.62
N PHE A 24 -5.91 27.08 -9.65
CA PHE A 24 -7.09 26.30 -10.02
C PHE A 24 -7.65 25.48 -8.84
N LEU A 25 -6.79 24.80 -8.08
CA LEU A 25 -7.20 24.05 -6.89
C LEU A 25 -7.76 24.95 -5.77
N SER A 26 -7.24 26.17 -5.64
CA SER A 26 -7.78 27.16 -4.69
C SER A 26 -9.15 27.65 -5.11
N ASP A 27 -9.36 27.85 -6.41
CA ASP A 27 -10.61 28.36 -6.98
C ASP A 27 -11.73 27.31 -6.93
N THR A 28 -11.39 26.03 -7.00
CA THR A 28 -12.34 24.91 -6.90
C THR A 28 -12.55 24.39 -5.47
N GLU A 29 -11.96 25.04 -4.47
CA GLU A 29 -11.98 24.62 -3.06
C GLU A 29 -11.57 23.15 -2.86
N ALA A 30 -10.59 22.68 -3.65
CA ALA A 30 -10.18 21.28 -3.64
C ALA A 30 -9.62 20.87 -2.26
N ASN A 31 -9.80 19.58 -1.92
CA ASN A 31 -9.35 18.99 -0.65
C ASN A 31 -7.83 19.12 -0.43
N HIS A 32 -7.08 19.35 -1.50
CA HIS A 32 -5.63 19.52 -1.47
C HIS A 32 -5.23 20.76 -2.26
N ARG A 33 -4.25 21.50 -1.75
CA ARG A 33 -3.74 22.72 -2.40
C ARG A 33 -2.68 22.47 -3.48
N ASP A 34 -2.19 21.23 -3.61
CA ASP A 34 -1.14 20.87 -4.56
C ASP A 34 -1.02 19.35 -4.76
N VAL A 35 -0.37 18.95 -5.85
CA VAL A 35 0.14 17.60 -6.09
C VAL A 35 1.52 17.40 -5.44
N VAL A 36 1.82 16.17 -5.02
CA VAL A 36 3.14 15.81 -4.49
C VAL A 36 4.12 15.64 -5.64
N TYR A 37 5.31 16.24 -5.56
CA TYR A 37 6.35 16.01 -6.56
C TYR A 37 6.85 14.57 -6.51
N TYR A 38 6.82 13.89 -7.65
CA TYR A 38 7.37 12.55 -7.77
C TYR A 38 8.91 12.60 -7.87
N SER A 39 9.59 11.76 -7.08
CA SER A 39 11.02 11.49 -7.26
C SER A 39 11.24 9.98 -7.25
N GLU A 40 11.91 9.43 -8.27
CA GLU A 40 12.15 7.98 -8.42
C GLU A 40 12.89 7.36 -7.22
N VAL A 41 13.74 8.15 -6.55
CA VAL A 41 14.65 7.67 -5.50
C VAL A 41 13.93 7.38 -4.18
N ARG A 42 12.68 7.83 -3.99
CA ARG A 42 11.95 7.69 -2.70
C ARG A 42 10.68 6.86 -2.86
N TRP A 43 10.77 5.58 -2.56
CA TRP A 43 9.64 4.63 -2.60
C TRP A 43 8.42 5.11 -1.77
N LEU A 44 8.61 5.71 -0.60
CA LEU A 44 7.52 6.32 0.21
C LEU A 44 6.73 7.39 -0.56
N SER A 45 7.44 8.18 -1.37
CA SER A 45 6.83 9.26 -2.15
C SER A 45 5.85 8.71 -3.19
N ARG A 46 6.03 7.47 -3.65
CA ARG A 46 5.14 6.83 -4.64
C ARG A 46 3.71 6.69 -4.10
N GLY A 47 3.56 6.20 -2.87
CA GLY A 47 2.24 6.07 -2.25
C GLY A 47 1.60 7.43 -1.94
N ALA A 48 2.39 8.42 -1.52
CA ALA A 48 1.89 9.77 -1.31
C ALA A 48 1.43 10.44 -2.62
N VAL A 49 2.18 10.26 -3.70
CA VAL A 49 1.83 10.74 -5.05
C VAL A 49 0.56 10.06 -5.55
N LEU A 50 0.45 8.73 -5.43
CA LEU A 50 -0.76 7.99 -5.81
C LEU A 50 -1.99 8.49 -5.07
N LYS A 51 -1.92 8.60 -3.74
CA LYS A 51 -3.04 9.07 -2.93
C LYS A 51 -3.45 10.50 -3.31
N ARG A 52 -2.49 11.40 -3.46
CA ARG A 52 -2.76 12.79 -3.85
C ARG A 52 -3.37 12.89 -5.24
N PHE A 53 -2.87 12.09 -6.18
CA PHE A 53 -3.38 12.05 -7.54
C PHE A 53 -4.80 11.50 -7.58
N PHE A 54 -5.08 10.43 -6.83
CA PHE A 54 -6.43 9.87 -6.73
C PHE A 54 -7.41 10.87 -6.13
N ASP A 55 -7.03 11.56 -5.05
CA ASP A 55 -7.89 12.57 -4.41
C ASP A 55 -8.20 13.76 -5.31
N LEU A 56 -7.24 14.16 -6.17
CA LEU A 56 -7.36 15.29 -7.09
C LEU A 56 -7.73 14.87 -8.53
N ARG A 57 -8.15 13.62 -8.75
CA ARG A 57 -8.29 13.05 -10.10
C ARG A 57 -9.26 13.84 -10.99
N LYS A 58 -10.34 14.41 -10.40
CA LYS A 58 -11.36 15.18 -11.13
C LYS A 58 -10.80 16.54 -11.53
N GLU A 59 -10.14 17.23 -10.60
CA GLU A 59 -9.47 18.51 -10.78
C GLU A 59 -8.33 18.40 -11.81
N ILE A 60 -7.52 17.34 -11.70
CA ILE A 60 -6.45 17.05 -12.65
C ILE A 60 -7.02 16.82 -14.04
N ASN A 61 -8.10 16.05 -14.18
CA ASN A 61 -8.73 15.82 -15.48
C ASN A 61 -9.19 17.14 -16.11
N THR A 62 -9.93 17.97 -15.37
CA THR A 62 -10.41 19.28 -15.85
C THR A 62 -9.24 20.17 -16.27
N PHE A 63 -8.25 20.35 -15.40
CA PHE A 63 -7.08 21.18 -15.69
C PHE A 63 -6.31 20.69 -16.92
N MET A 64 -6.12 19.38 -17.06
CA MET A 64 -5.39 18.80 -18.19
C MET A 64 -6.15 18.97 -19.51
N ASN A 65 -7.48 18.89 -19.49
CA ASN A 65 -8.31 19.21 -20.65
C ASN A 65 -8.22 20.69 -21.06
N GLU A 66 -8.22 21.63 -20.10
CA GLU A 66 -8.01 23.06 -20.37
C GLU A 66 -6.64 23.36 -20.99
N LYS A 67 -5.62 22.56 -20.67
CA LYS A 67 -4.29 22.64 -21.29
C LYS A 67 -4.18 21.93 -22.64
N GLY A 68 -5.28 21.37 -23.16
CA GLY A 68 -5.30 20.61 -24.40
C GLY A 68 -4.56 19.27 -24.30
N LYS A 69 -4.42 18.72 -23.09
CA LYS A 69 -3.70 17.48 -22.79
C LYS A 69 -4.60 16.45 -22.12
N SER A 70 -5.66 16.06 -22.81
CA SER A 70 -6.61 15.09 -22.27
C SER A 70 -5.93 13.78 -21.85
N ILE A 71 -6.39 13.21 -20.73
CA ILE A 71 -5.92 11.93 -20.18
C ILE A 71 -7.10 10.95 -20.23
N PRO A 72 -7.21 10.12 -21.28
CA PRO A 72 -8.34 9.21 -21.46
C PRO A 72 -8.57 8.29 -20.26
N GLU A 73 -7.50 7.89 -19.58
CA GLU A 73 -7.54 7.03 -18.40
C GLU A 73 -8.34 7.64 -17.22
N LEU A 74 -8.39 8.98 -17.11
CA LEU A 74 -9.20 9.64 -16.07
C LEU A 74 -10.70 9.62 -16.37
N THR A 75 -11.09 9.12 -17.55
CA THR A 75 -12.49 8.86 -17.93
C THR A 75 -12.82 7.37 -18.00
N ASP A 76 -11.82 6.49 -17.90
CA ASP A 76 -12.01 5.04 -17.87
C ASP A 76 -12.34 4.57 -16.46
N THR A 77 -13.57 4.13 -16.26
CA THR A 77 -14.08 3.61 -14.99
C THR A 77 -13.25 2.45 -14.44
N GLN A 78 -12.86 1.48 -15.26
CA GLN A 78 -12.05 0.35 -14.79
C GLN A 78 -10.66 0.82 -14.38
N TRP A 79 -10.09 1.76 -15.12
CA TRP A 79 -8.78 2.33 -14.78
C TRP A 79 -8.80 3.09 -13.45
N LEU A 80 -9.86 3.85 -13.16
CA LEU A 80 -10.02 4.55 -11.89
C LEU A 80 -10.13 3.58 -10.71
N ILE A 81 -10.83 2.45 -10.89
CA ILE A 81 -10.91 1.39 -9.88
C ILE A 81 -9.53 0.74 -9.67
N ASP A 82 -8.83 0.40 -10.77
CA ASP A 82 -7.45 -0.12 -10.71
C ASP A 82 -6.50 0.86 -10.01
N LEU A 83 -6.65 2.17 -10.23
CA LEU A 83 -5.88 3.22 -9.57
C LEU A 83 -6.20 3.28 -8.06
N GLY A 84 -7.47 3.20 -7.69
CA GLY A 84 -7.90 3.15 -6.29
C GLY A 84 -7.30 1.96 -5.56
N PHE A 85 -7.42 0.76 -6.14
CA PHE A 85 -6.80 -0.46 -5.63
C PHE A 85 -5.27 -0.33 -5.48
N LEU A 86 -4.59 0.18 -6.50
CA LEU A 86 -3.14 0.39 -6.45
C LEU A 86 -2.74 1.37 -5.34
N THR A 87 -3.55 2.41 -5.13
CA THR A 87 -3.35 3.41 -4.07
C THR A 87 -3.47 2.77 -2.69
N ASP A 88 -4.50 1.95 -2.46
CA ASP A 88 -4.73 1.23 -1.20
C ASP A 88 -3.60 0.24 -0.88
N VAL A 89 -3.22 -0.61 -1.85
CA VAL A 89 -2.15 -1.60 -1.65
C VAL A 89 -0.79 -0.90 -1.41
N THR A 90 -0.51 0.17 -2.16
CA THR A 90 0.74 0.93 -1.97
C THR A 90 0.77 1.62 -0.61
N HIS A 91 -0.37 2.09 -0.11
CA HIS A 91 -0.48 2.67 1.23
C HIS A 91 -0.13 1.63 2.30
N GLU A 92 -0.68 0.42 2.23
CA GLU A 92 -0.39 -0.66 3.17
C GLU A 92 1.10 -1.08 3.11
N LEU A 93 1.71 -1.14 1.92
CA LEU A 93 3.16 -1.36 1.76
C LEU A 93 4.00 -0.25 2.39
N ASN A 94 3.58 1.02 2.21
CA ASN A 94 4.22 2.17 2.85
C ASN A 94 4.14 2.08 4.37
N THR A 95 2.97 1.75 4.91
CA THR A 95 2.78 1.56 6.35
C THR A 95 3.69 0.49 6.91
N LEU A 96 3.79 -0.68 6.26
CA LEU A 96 4.73 -1.73 6.67
C LEU A 96 6.17 -1.20 6.65
N ASN A 97 6.60 -0.60 5.56
CA ASN A 97 8.01 -0.28 5.41
C ASN A 97 8.44 0.94 6.25
N VAL A 98 7.51 1.82 6.68
CA VAL A 98 7.78 2.75 7.80
C VAL A 98 8.00 1.99 9.11
N ARG A 99 7.20 0.96 9.41
CA ARG A 99 7.36 0.17 10.66
C ARG A 99 8.67 -0.61 10.70
N LEU A 100 9.14 -1.07 9.54
CA LEU A 100 10.41 -1.78 9.40
C LEU A 100 11.64 -0.86 9.45
N GLN A 101 11.46 0.46 9.36
CA GLN A 101 12.54 1.43 9.39
C GLN A 101 12.61 2.15 10.73
N GLY A 102 13.77 2.76 11.01
CA GLY A 102 14.02 3.53 12.21
C GLY A 102 15.08 2.92 13.12
N LYS A 103 15.38 3.62 14.21
CA LYS A 103 16.34 3.16 15.23
C LYS A 103 15.61 2.36 16.31
N LYS A 104 16.34 1.47 16.99
CA LYS A 104 15.84 0.68 18.14
C LYS A 104 14.71 -0.30 17.79
N LYS A 105 14.73 -0.88 16.58
CA LYS A 105 13.83 -1.96 16.19
C LYS A 105 14.51 -3.30 16.40
N LEU A 106 13.87 -4.21 17.13
CA LEU A 106 14.35 -5.59 17.25
C LEU A 106 13.96 -6.37 16.00
N ILE A 107 14.80 -7.30 15.59
CA ILE A 107 14.54 -8.18 14.43
C ILE A 107 13.25 -8.98 14.65
N SER A 108 12.97 -9.38 15.90
CA SER A 108 11.72 -10.05 16.29
C SER A 108 10.48 -9.21 16.03
N ASP A 109 10.53 -7.90 16.31
CA ASP A 109 9.42 -6.97 16.08
C ASP A 109 9.19 -6.81 14.57
N MET A 110 10.28 -6.61 13.82
CA MET A 110 10.23 -6.47 12.37
C MET A 110 9.68 -7.73 11.70
N TYR A 111 10.09 -8.92 12.17
CA TYR A 111 9.56 -10.19 11.68
C TYR A 111 8.06 -10.33 11.99
N THR A 112 7.62 -9.93 13.18
CA THR A 112 6.19 -9.89 13.54
C THR A 112 5.40 -8.96 12.64
N ASP A 113 5.92 -7.76 12.35
CA ASP A 113 5.30 -6.81 11.41
C ASP A 113 5.15 -7.41 10.00
N VAL A 114 6.18 -8.11 9.50
CA VAL A 114 6.13 -8.81 8.20
C VAL A 114 5.08 -9.93 8.22
N LYS A 115 5.03 -10.75 9.27
CA LYS A 115 4.05 -11.84 9.38
C LYS A 115 2.62 -11.33 9.44
N ALA A 116 2.39 -10.25 10.20
CA ALA A 116 1.09 -9.57 10.24
C ALA A 116 0.70 -9.05 8.85
N PHE A 117 1.65 -8.50 8.08
CA PHE A 117 1.39 -8.07 6.71
C PHE A 117 1.07 -9.22 5.76
N GLN A 118 1.79 -10.35 5.84
CA GLN A 118 1.46 -11.55 5.06
C GLN A 118 0.04 -12.07 5.37
N MET A 119 -0.40 -11.99 6.64
CA MET A 119 -1.78 -12.30 7.04
C MET A 119 -2.78 -11.30 6.44
N LYS A 120 -2.46 -10.00 6.42
CA LYS A 120 -3.29 -8.99 5.73
C LYS A 120 -3.46 -9.31 4.25
N ILE A 121 -2.39 -9.66 3.53
CA ILE A 121 -2.49 -10.03 2.11
C ILE A 121 -3.42 -11.23 1.91
N LYS A 122 -3.35 -12.26 2.77
CA LYS A 122 -4.29 -13.40 2.73
C LYS A 122 -5.74 -12.95 2.87
N LEU A 123 -5.99 -12.07 3.83
CA LEU A 123 -7.33 -11.51 4.08
C LEU A 123 -7.81 -10.68 2.88
N PHE A 124 -6.92 -9.88 2.29
CA PHE A 124 -7.19 -9.06 1.11
C PHE A 124 -7.59 -9.91 -0.10
N ILE A 125 -6.88 -11.01 -0.37
CA ILE A 125 -7.24 -11.96 -1.45
C ILE A 125 -8.66 -12.48 -1.24
N LYS A 126 -8.96 -12.94 -0.01
CA LYS A 126 -10.31 -13.43 0.34
C LYS A 126 -11.38 -12.36 0.17
N HIS A 127 -11.11 -11.13 0.62
CA HIS A 127 -12.08 -10.03 0.53
C HIS A 127 -12.34 -9.60 -0.92
N ILE A 128 -11.32 -9.59 -1.78
CA ILE A 128 -11.49 -9.34 -3.21
C ILE A 128 -12.37 -10.43 -3.86
N ASP A 129 -12.16 -11.70 -3.52
CA ASP A 129 -13.02 -12.81 -3.98
C ASP A 129 -14.49 -12.64 -3.55
N GLU A 130 -14.70 -12.19 -2.31
CA GLU A 130 -16.02 -11.90 -1.75
C GLU A 130 -16.60 -10.54 -2.20
N LYS A 131 -15.87 -9.79 -3.04
CA LYS A 131 -16.18 -8.41 -3.47
C LYS A 131 -16.41 -7.44 -2.31
N LYS A 132 -15.73 -7.67 -1.18
CA LYS A 132 -15.73 -6.80 0.00
C LYS A 132 -14.57 -5.81 -0.10
N LEU A 133 -14.88 -4.53 -0.13
CA LEU A 133 -13.89 -3.45 -0.28
C LEU A 133 -13.64 -2.69 1.03
N ASP A 134 -13.97 -3.26 2.19
CA ASP A 134 -13.83 -2.60 3.50
C ASP A 134 -12.39 -2.21 3.85
N HIS A 135 -11.40 -2.85 3.23
CA HIS A 135 -9.97 -2.53 3.40
C HIS A 135 -9.38 -1.78 2.20
N PHE A 136 -10.22 -1.37 1.25
CA PHE A 136 -9.82 -0.70 0.02
C PHE A 136 -10.66 0.57 -0.19
N PRO A 137 -10.49 1.60 0.67
CA PRO A 137 -11.34 2.78 0.65
C PRO A 137 -11.30 3.54 -0.68
N ASN A 138 -10.13 3.69 -1.32
CA ASN A 138 -10.04 4.39 -2.61
C ASN A 138 -10.66 3.55 -3.73
N CYS A 139 -10.43 2.24 -3.73
CA CYS A 139 -11.09 1.34 -4.67
C CYS A 139 -12.62 1.36 -4.50
N LYS A 140 -13.10 1.33 -3.25
CA LYS A 140 -14.52 1.40 -2.90
C LYS A 140 -15.16 2.68 -3.42
N GLU A 141 -14.53 3.83 -3.18
CA GLU A 141 -14.96 5.12 -3.71
C GLU A 141 -15.10 5.09 -5.24
N ALA A 142 -14.09 4.57 -5.95
CA ALA A 142 -14.14 4.47 -7.41
C ALA A 142 -15.24 3.52 -7.93
N VAL A 143 -15.51 2.42 -7.22
CA VAL A 143 -16.60 1.49 -7.56
C VAL A 143 -17.97 2.12 -7.30
N GLU A 144 -18.13 2.88 -6.21
CA GLU A 144 -19.36 3.60 -5.90
C GLU A 144 -19.65 4.69 -6.94
N GLU A 145 -18.62 5.40 -7.40
CA GLU A 145 -18.72 6.38 -8.49
C GLU A 145 -19.04 5.76 -9.86
N ALA A 146 -18.57 4.53 -10.12
CA ALA A 146 -18.87 3.78 -11.34
C ALA A 146 -20.36 3.42 -11.48
N GLY A 147 -21.08 3.37 -10.36
CA GLY A 147 -22.49 2.99 -10.29
C GLY A 147 -22.72 1.48 -10.14
N ILE A 148 -23.89 1.14 -9.60
CA ILE A 148 -24.27 -0.20 -9.09
C ILE A 148 -24.17 -1.31 -10.16
N ASN A 149 -24.32 -0.96 -11.44
CA ASN A 149 -24.35 -1.93 -12.54
C ASN A 149 -22.97 -2.19 -13.17
N PHE A 150 -21.92 -1.48 -12.74
CA PHE A 150 -20.60 -1.66 -13.32
C PHE A 150 -19.98 -2.98 -12.82
N HIS A 151 -19.80 -3.93 -13.74
CA HIS A 151 -19.07 -5.15 -13.45
C HIS A 151 -17.57 -4.90 -13.58
N TRP A 152 -16.94 -4.54 -12.47
CA TRP A 152 -15.50 -4.35 -12.42
C TRP A 152 -14.76 -5.69 -12.35
N LYS A 153 -13.60 -5.74 -13.03
CA LYS A 153 -12.78 -6.94 -13.17
C LYS A 153 -11.91 -7.13 -11.92
N ILE A 154 -12.12 -8.23 -11.20
CA ILE A 154 -11.40 -8.53 -9.96
C ILE A 154 -10.15 -9.38 -10.18
N ASP A 155 -10.10 -10.14 -11.28
CA ASP A 155 -9.07 -11.18 -11.51
C ASP A 155 -7.66 -10.61 -11.46
N LYS A 156 -7.44 -9.49 -12.15
CA LYS A 156 -6.15 -8.79 -12.17
C LYS A 156 -5.72 -8.34 -10.76
N MET A 157 -6.65 -7.85 -9.94
CA MET A 157 -6.32 -7.40 -8.57
C MET A 157 -5.95 -8.59 -7.70
N LYS A 158 -6.70 -9.69 -7.82
CA LYS A 158 -6.42 -10.94 -7.14
C LYS A 158 -5.05 -11.50 -7.53
N ASP A 159 -4.74 -11.54 -8.82
CA ASP A 159 -3.45 -12.01 -9.33
C ASP A 159 -2.29 -11.18 -8.77
N ILE A 160 -2.44 -9.86 -8.71
CA ILE A 160 -1.45 -8.96 -8.10
C ILE A 160 -1.25 -9.29 -6.61
N LEU A 161 -2.31 -9.54 -5.85
CA LEU A 161 -2.21 -9.89 -4.43
C LEU A 161 -1.57 -11.27 -4.21
N ILE A 162 -1.89 -12.25 -5.05
CA ILE A 162 -1.27 -13.59 -5.02
C ILE A 162 0.23 -13.48 -5.33
N GLN A 163 0.60 -12.72 -6.36
CA GLN A 163 2.01 -12.48 -6.68
C GLN A 163 2.72 -11.75 -5.54
N LEU A 164 2.09 -10.73 -4.95
CA LEU A 164 2.63 -10.01 -3.80
C LEU A 164 2.85 -10.95 -2.62
N GLN A 165 1.90 -11.83 -2.34
CA GLN A 165 2.02 -12.85 -1.29
C GLN A 165 3.20 -13.79 -1.53
N SER A 166 3.34 -14.31 -2.76
CA SER A 166 4.47 -15.17 -3.13
C SER A 166 5.80 -14.45 -2.92
N GLN A 167 5.91 -13.21 -3.39
CA GLN A 167 7.13 -12.40 -3.25
C GLN A 167 7.52 -12.17 -1.78
N PHE A 168 6.54 -11.97 -0.90
CA PHE A 168 6.82 -11.89 0.54
C PHE A 168 7.28 -13.22 1.12
N SER A 169 6.62 -14.33 0.76
CA SER A 169 7.03 -15.67 1.20
C SER A 169 8.45 -15.99 0.76
N ASP A 170 8.80 -15.67 -0.49
CA ASP A 170 10.13 -15.95 -1.05
C ASP A 170 11.21 -15.07 -0.39
N ARG A 171 10.97 -13.76 -0.27
CA ARG A 171 11.95 -12.81 0.28
C ARG A 171 12.21 -12.99 1.77
N PHE A 172 11.19 -13.38 2.54
CA PHE A 172 11.29 -13.56 3.99
C PHE A 172 11.36 -15.02 4.42
N GLY A 173 11.45 -15.96 3.47
CA GLY A 173 11.48 -17.41 3.74
C GLY A 173 12.64 -17.84 4.65
N ASP A 174 13.78 -17.15 4.60
CA ASP A 174 14.90 -17.44 5.50
C ASP A 174 14.58 -17.14 6.98
N PHE A 175 13.71 -16.16 7.25
CA PHE A 175 13.28 -15.85 8.61
C PHE A 175 12.37 -16.94 9.20
N GLU A 176 11.69 -17.73 8.35
CA GLU A 176 10.92 -18.89 8.83
C GLU A 176 11.80 -19.92 9.50
N LYS A 177 13.03 -20.13 8.99
CA LYS A 177 14.01 -21.08 9.54
C LYS A 177 14.49 -20.70 10.95
N VAL A 178 14.39 -19.42 11.30
CA VAL A 178 14.78 -18.88 12.62
C VAL A 178 13.60 -18.39 13.43
N SER A 179 12.37 -18.63 12.97
CA SER A 179 11.15 -18.10 13.57
C SER A 179 10.97 -18.56 15.03
N SER A 180 11.29 -19.81 15.36
CA SER A 180 11.23 -20.33 16.73
C SER A 180 12.17 -19.56 17.67
N LYS A 181 13.41 -19.32 17.24
CA LYS A 181 14.39 -18.53 18.01
C LYS A 181 13.93 -17.08 18.20
N LEU A 182 13.33 -16.47 17.18
CA LEU A 182 12.80 -15.11 17.26
C LEU A 182 11.61 -15.01 18.21
N LYS A 183 10.72 -16.02 18.25
CA LYS A 183 9.61 -16.08 19.20
C LYS A 183 10.10 -16.17 20.64
N VAL A 184 11.02 -17.09 20.92
CA VAL A 184 11.61 -17.27 22.26
C VAL A 184 12.30 -15.99 22.73
N PHE A 185 13.05 -15.33 21.83
CA PHE A 185 13.69 -14.06 22.12
C PHE A 185 12.70 -12.94 22.42
N ALA A 186 11.59 -12.87 21.67
CA ALA A 186 10.57 -11.83 21.85
C ALA A 186 9.76 -12.02 23.14
N ASN A 187 9.28 -13.24 23.36
CA ASN A 187 8.54 -13.61 24.55
C ASN A 187 8.65 -15.14 24.79
N PRO A 188 9.44 -15.59 25.77
CA PRO A 188 9.64 -17.01 26.05
C PRO A 188 8.44 -17.67 26.75
N PHE A 189 7.55 -16.90 27.42
CA PHE A 189 6.45 -17.45 28.21
C PHE A 189 5.39 -18.24 27.42
N PRO A 190 4.89 -17.78 26.27
CA PRO A 190 3.92 -18.52 25.47
C PRO A 190 4.55 -19.56 24.54
N CYS A 191 5.87 -19.73 24.56
CA CYS A 191 6.55 -20.66 23.66
C CYS A 191 6.40 -22.11 24.15
N ASP A 192 6.15 -23.02 23.22
CA ASP A 192 6.16 -24.46 23.49
C ASP A 192 7.60 -24.94 23.68
N ILE A 193 7.89 -25.61 24.80
CA ILE A 193 9.21 -26.14 25.13
C ILE A 193 9.67 -27.15 24.07
N GLU A 194 8.75 -27.90 23.46
CA GLU A 194 9.08 -28.90 22.43
C GLU A 194 9.54 -28.26 21.10
N GLU A 195 9.13 -27.02 20.81
CA GLU A 195 9.50 -26.31 19.58
C GLU A 195 10.87 -25.58 19.67
N VAL A 196 11.50 -25.59 20.85
CA VAL A 196 12.73 -24.85 21.15
C VAL A 196 13.95 -25.77 21.05
N PRO A 197 15.12 -25.28 20.57
CA PRO A 197 16.35 -26.07 20.54
C PRO A 197 16.66 -26.73 21.88
N SER A 198 17.03 -28.02 21.87
CA SER A 198 17.19 -28.84 23.08
C SER A 198 18.12 -28.24 24.12
N ASN A 199 19.13 -27.46 23.69
CA ASN A 199 20.07 -26.78 24.58
C ASN A 199 19.47 -25.59 25.36
N LEU A 200 18.26 -25.15 25.04
CA LEU A 200 17.56 -24.04 25.69
C LEU A 200 16.33 -24.47 26.49
N GLN A 201 15.88 -25.72 26.34
CA GLN A 201 14.63 -26.22 26.93
C GLN A 201 14.61 -26.13 28.47
N MET A 202 15.67 -26.59 29.15
CA MET A 202 15.76 -26.52 30.62
C MET A 202 15.72 -25.09 31.14
N ASN A 203 16.52 -24.20 30.55
CA ASN A 203 16.53 -22.78 30.92
C ASN A 203 15.15 -22.13 30.69
N MET A 204 14.41 -22.57 29.68
CA MET A 204 13.08 -22.05 29.39
C MET A 204 12.04 -22.53 30.40
N ILE A 205 12.11 -23.79 30.86
CA ILE A 205 11.27 -24.33 31.95
C ILE A 205 11.48 -23.50 33.23
N ASP A 206 12.74 -23.25 33.60
CA ASP A 206 13.07 -22.46 34.78
C ASP A 206 12.58 -21.01 34.64
N LEU A 207 12.64 -20.44 33.43
CA LEU A 207 12.19 -19.07 33.17
C LEU A 207 10.66 -18.94 33.15
N GLN A 208 9.93 -19.97 32.71
CA GLN A 208 8.46 -19.99 32.67
C GLN A 208 7.80 -20.28 34.03
N SER A 209 8.54 -20.83 34.98
CA SER A 209 8.04 -21.24 36.30
C SER A 209 8.24 -20.18 37.40
N ASN A 210 8.93 -19.07 37.10
CA ASN A 210 9.08 -17.90 37.96
C ASN A 210 8.11 -16.78 37.58
#